data_AF-A0A6L9PXF0-F1
#
_entry.id   AF-A0A6L9PXF0-F1
#
_cell.length_a   1.000
_cell.length_b   1.000
_cell.length_c   1.000
_cell.angle_alpha   90.00
_cell.angle_beta   90.00
_cell.angle_gamma   90.00
#
_symmetry.space_group_name_H-M   'P 1'
#
loop_
_entity.id
_entity.type
_entity.pdbx_description
1 polymer ?
#
loop_
_entity_poly.entity_id
_entity_poly.type
_entity_poly.pdbx_seq_one_letter_code
_entity_poly.pdbx_strand_id
1 'polypeptide(L)'
;MSPGTLYRAQELAFRTQYAELKERAGSADVLLAGTPGTLVKRQGTGYAYWYRVYYPVPGRQAEQLVGRDGDVETLEGFERQIEFAQWTAAQVRDLRKLQFQVADKGVAGVLVELHNRAILRAGVTLVGTLCYMAWLNELGAKAVSARTQDIDLAARQKLALGVPASFLEAMDATRLDFVPVPGMPSQSPSTSVKQKGRDGLRVDVLTHGDRLGKTVAIPQLMWSAQTVPHYAYLLAEPRQAALLAGGHCISLMLPQPERFVWHKLFSSASRQSFPEKAEKDLVQAATLAAVLVEQHDEVLSDSFGDAPAAVRQTVKKRLPALRRALAAHPQALEQFEALLG
;
A
#
# COMPACT_ATOMS: atom_id res chain seq x y z
N MET A 1 22.13 13.51 20.81
CA MET A 1 21.91 12.06 20.63
C MET A 1 22.75 11.63 19.44
N SER A 2 23.62 10.64 19.59
CA SER A 2 24.35 10.09 18.44
C SER A 2 23.33 9.60 17.41
N PRO A 3 23.50 9.93 16.11
CA PRO A 3 22.55 9.50 15.08
C PRO A 3 22.53 7.96 15.05
N GLY A 4 21.40 7.38 15.45
CA GLY A 4 21.19 5.94 15.37
C GLY A 4 21.03 5.51 13.92
N THR A 5 21.43 4.27 13.60
CA THR A 5 21.23 3.68 12.28
C THR A 5 19.75 3.74 11.87
N LEU A 6 19.46 4.17 10.64
CA LEU A 6 18.10 4.35 10.12
C LEU A 6 17.37 3.02 9.88
N TYR A 7 18.12 1.94 9.63
CA TYR A 7 17.57 0.60 9.41
C TYR A 7 18.50 -0.50 9.93
N ARG A 8 18.00 -1.73 9.99
CA ARG A 8 18.80 -2.95 10.14
C ARG A 8 18.41 -3.94 9.05
N ALA A 9 19.36 -4.74 8.56
CA ALA A 9 19.06 -5.78 7.59
C ALA A 9 18.15 -6.87 8.18
N GLN A 10 17.25 -7.41 7.36
CA GLN A 10 16.60 -8.70 7.60
C GLN A 10 17.56 -9.83 7.26
N GLU A 11 17.45 -10.93 8.01
CA GLU A 11 18.20 -12.15 7.71
C GLU A 11 17.72 -12.75 6.38
N LEU A 12 18.66 -13.34 5.62
CA LEU A 12 18.38 -13.90 4.30
C LEU A 12 17.25 -14.94 4.35
N ALA A 13 17.23 -15.81 5.36
CA ALA A 13 16.19 -16.83 5.52
C ALA A 13 14.78 -16.22 5.60
N PHE A 14 14.61 -15.12 6.31
CA PHE A 14 13.31 -14.45 6.44
C PHE A 14 12.93 -13.68 5.17
N ARG A 15 13.91 -13.16 4.43
CA ARG A 15 13.70 -12.58 3.09
C ARG A 15 13.19 -13.64 2.11
N THR A 16 13.76 -14.85 2.15
CA THR A 16 13.29 -15.98 1.33
C THR A 16 11.87 -16.39 1.70
N GLN A 17 11.54 -16.45 3.00
CA GLN A 17 10.17 -16.72 3.46
C GLN A 17 9.17 -15.66 2.93
N TYR A 18 9.53 -14.37 2.98
CA TYR A 18 8.71 -13.31 2.41
C TYR A 18 8.56 -13.44 0.89
N ALA A 19 9.64 -13.80 0.18
CA ALA A 19 9.61 -14.00 -1.27
C ALA A 19 8.66 -15.14 -1.68
N GLU A 20 8.69 -16.28 -0.98
CA GLU A 20 7.77 -17.41 -1.20
C GLU A 20 6.31 -16.99 -0.96
N LEU A 21 6.06 -16.26 0.14
CA LEU A 21 4.73 -15.72 0.44
C LEU A 21 4.23 -14.79 -0.67
N LYS A 22 5.09 -13.88 -1.15
CA LYS A 22 4.77 -12.93 -2.22
C LYS A 22 4.47 -13.65 -3.53
N GLU A 23 5.31 -14.61 -3.92
CA GLU A 23 5.15 -15.37 -5.15
C GLU A 23 3.80 -16.09 -5.19
N ARG A 24 3.47 -16.83 -4.12
CA ARG A 24 2.18 -17.55 -4.07
C ARG A 24 0.98 -16.61 -4.00
N ALA A 25 1.10 -15.50 -3.28
CA ALA A 25 0.05 -14.47 -3.24
C ALA A 25 -0.17 -13.77 -4.59
N GLY A 26 0.88 -13.65 -5.41
CA GLY A 26 0.79 -13.09 -6.76
C GLY A 26 -0.07 -13.92 -7.72
N SER A 27 -0.21 -15.22 -7.46
CA SER A 27 -1.02 -16.15 -8.26
C SER A 27 -2.46 -16.31 -7.76
N ALA A 28 -2.86 -15.60 -6.70
CA ALA A 28 -4.18 -15.73 -6.11
C ALA A 28 -5.23 -14.86 -6.83
N ASP A 29 -6.19 -15.49 -7.50
CA ASP A 29 -7.27 -14.80 -8.22
C ASP A 29 -8.21 -14.04 -7.29
N VAL A 30 -8.60 -14.68 -6.18
CA VAL A 30 -9.55 -14.15 -5.20
C VAL A 30 -8.96 -14.29 -3.80
N LEU A 31 -9.09 -13.23 -3.00
CA LEU A 31 -8.71 -13.21 -1.59
C LEU A 31 -9.96 -13.25 -0.72
N LEU A 32 -9.99 -14.17 0.25
CA LEU A 32 -11.11 -14.32 1.18
C LEU A 32 -11.16 -13.14 2.17
N ALA A 33 -12.17 -12.28 2.06
CA ALA A 33 -12.36 -11.15 2.98
C ALA A 33 -12.51 -11.62 4.43
N GLY A 34 -11.89 -10.90 5.38
CA GLY A 34 -11.88 -11.25 6.80
C GLY A 34 -10.88 -12.37 7.14
N THR A 35 -11.19 -13.17 8.17
CA THR A 35 -10.43 -14.37 8.53
C THR A 35 -10.70 -15.52 7.57
N PRO A 36 -9.78 -16.48 7.36
CA PRO A 36 -10.02 -17.63 6.47
C PRO A 36 -11.35 -18.35 6.73
N GLY A 37 -11.69 -18.58 8.00
CA GLY A 37 -12.93 -19.26 8.39
C GLY A 37 -12.85 -20.77 8.27
N THR A 38 -14.00 -21.43 8.40
CA THR A 38 -14.16 -22.88 8.29
C THR A 38 -15.44 -23.20 7.52
N LEU A 39 -15.50 -24.38 6.90
CA LEU A 39 -16.71 -24.84 6.22
C LEU A 39 -17.62 -25.58 7.21
N VAL A 40 -18.90 -25.22 7.19
CA VAL A 40 -19.92 -25.80 8.04
C VAL A 40 -21.13 -26.15 7.17
N LYS A 41 -21.54 -27.41 7.22
CA LYS A 41 -22.78 -27.88 6.59
C LYS A 41 -23.96 -27.51 7.47
N ARG A 42 -24.98 -26.89 6.87
CA ARG A 42 -26.27 -26.60 7.52
C ARG A 42 -27.36 -27.41 6.82
N GLN A 43 -28.23 -28.03 7.61
CA GLN A 43 -29.36 -28.81 7.14
C GLN A 43 -30.63 -28.31 7.85
N GLY A 44 -31.67 -28.01 7.07
CA GLY A 44 -33.01 -27.67 7.55
C GLY A 44 -34.07 -28.58 6.93
N THR A 45 -35.33 -28.13 6.86
CA THR A 45 -36.39 -28.82 6.10
C THR A 45 -36.22 -28.56 4.60
N GLY A 46 -35.28 -29.27 3.97
CA GLY A 46 -34.97 -29.14 2.54
C GLY A 46 -33.54 -29.58 2.22
N TYR A 47 -32.94 -28.96 1.21
CA TYR A 47 -31.56 -29.25 0.79
C TYR A 47 -30.54 -28.75 1.83
N ALA A 48 -29.46 -29.52 2.00
CA ALA A 48 -28.31 -29.09 2.79
C ALA A 48 -27.41 -28.15 1.97
N TYR A 49 -26.77 -27.21 2.66
CA TYR A 49 -25.88 -26.22 2.06
C TYR A 49 -24.60 -26.07 2.90
N TRP A 50 -23.51 -25.76 2.22
CA TRP A 50 -22.22 -25.45 2.84
C TRP A 50 -22.06 -23.95 2.99
N TYR A 51 -21.56 -23.54 4.16
CA TYR A 51 -21.28 -22.15 4.49
C TYR A 51 -19.84 -22.02 4.96
N ARG A 52 -19.16 -20.97 4.51
CA ARG A 52 -17.92 -20.49 5.13
C ARG A 52 -18.30 -19.62 6.32
N VAL A 53 -17.94 -20.07 7.52
CA VAL A 53 -18.15 -19.35 8.78
C VAL A 53 -16.86 -18.62 9.14
N TYR A 54 -16.89 -17.29 9.26
CA TYR A 54 -15.69 -16.47 9.39
C TYR A 54 -15.96 -15.18 10.17
N TYR A 55 -14.90 -14.43 10.48
CA TYR A 55 -14.98 -13.11 11.12
C TYR A 55 -14.57 -12.00 10.12
N PRO A 56 -15.50 -11.10 9.71
CA PRO A 56 -15.18 -9.89 8.97
C PRO A 56 -14.48 -8.86 9.88
N VAL A 57 -13.92 -7.81 9.28
CA VAL A 57 -13.26 -6.72 10.02
C VAL A 57 -13.93 -5.38 9.70
N PRO A 58 -14.49 -4.68 10.71
CA PRO A 58 -14.88 -5.17 12.03
C PRO A 58 -16.10 -6.09 11.91
N GLY A 59 -16.39 -6.85 12.96
CA GLY A 59 -17.68 -7.51 13.07
C GLY A 59 -17.68 -8.77 13.92
N ARG A 60 -18.89 -9.31 14.03
CA ARG A 60 -19.16 -10.63 14.62
C ARG A 60 -19.09 -11.70 13.55
N GLN A 61 -19.07 -12.95 13.98
CA GLN A 61 -19.13 -14.12 13.10
C GLN A 61 -20.22 -13.93 12.03
N ALA A 62 -19.84 -14.22 10.79
CA ALA A 62 -20.68 -14.16 9.62
C ALA A 62 -20.60 -15.49 8.87
N GLU A 63 -21.62 -15.77 8.08
CA GLU A 63 -21.68 -16.92 7.19
C GLU A 63 -21.77 -16.44 5.75
N GLN A 64 -20.97 -17.06 4.87
CA GLN A 64 -21.04 -16.89 3.42
C GLN A 64 -21.48 -18.22 2.83
N LEU A 65 -22.58 -18.22 2.06
CA LEU A 65 -22.99 -19.40 1.32
C LEU A 65 -21.89 -19.79 0.32
N VAL A 66 -21.49 -21.06 0.36
CA VAL A 66 -20.49 -21.64 -0.54
C VAL A 66 -21.17 -22.38 -1.68
N GLY A 67 -22.05 -23.33 -1.36
CA GLY A 67 -22.70 -24.15 -2.38
C GLY A 67 -23.72 -25.11 -1.78
N ARG A 68 -24.43 -25.81 -2.67
CA ARG A 68 -25.34 -26.91 -2.29
C ARG A 68 -24.52 -28.11 -1.86
N ASP A 69 -25.07 -28.89 -0.94
CA ASP A 69 -24.50 -30.20 -0.64
C ASP A 69 -24.54 -31.10 -1.89
N GLY A 70 -23.43 -31.80 -2.16
CA GLY A 70 -23.22 -32.57 -3.39
C GLY A 70 -22.49 -31.81 -4.51
N ASP A 71 -22.32 -30.48 -4.39
CA ASP A 71 -21.46 -29.69 -5.28
C ASP A 71 -19.99 -29.79 -4.83
N VAL A 72 -19.37 -30.92 -5.16
CA VAL A 72 -18.01 -31.28 -4.72
C VAL A 72 -16.98 -30.30 -5.25
N GLU A 73 -17.09 -29.88 -6.52
CA GLU A 73 -16.12 -28.99 -7.17
C GLU A 73 -16.08 -27.61 -6.49
N THR A 74 -17.23 -27.02 -6.21
CA THR A 74 -17.32 -25.73 -5.50
C THR A 74 -16.77 -25.84 -4.08
N LEU A 75 -17.08 -26.94 -3.38
CA LEU A 75 -16.63 -27.16 -2.01
C LEU A 75 -15.10 -27.30 -1.94
N GLU A 76 -14.52 -28.18 -2.76
CA GLU A 76 -13.06 -28.39 -2.83
C GLU A 76 -12.33 -27.11 -3.25
N GLY A 77 -12.92 -26.32 -4.16
CA GLY A 77 -12.39 -25.01 -4.55
C GLY A 77 -12.31 -24.04 -3.37
N PHE A 78 -13.37 -23.99 -2.55
CA PHE A 78 -13.39 -23.17 -1.33
C PHE A 78 -12.46 -23.71 -0.23
N GLU A 79 -12.33 -25.02 -0.08
CA GLU A 79 -11.37 -25.64 0.84
C GLU A 79 -9.94 -25.19 0.52
N ARG A 80 -9.53 -25.29 -0.75
CA ARG A 80 -8.21 -24.81 -1.20
C ARG A 80 -8.01 -23.32 -0.93
N GLN A 81 -9.04 -22.49 -1.13
CA GLN A 81 -8.96 -21.05 -0.81
C GLN A 81 -8.81 -20.81 0.71
N ILE A 82 -9.52 -21.56 1.54
CA ILE A 82 -9.42 -21.46 3.00
C ILE A 82 -8.04 -21.90 3.47
N GLU A 83 -7.53 -23.03 2.99
CA GLU A 83 -6.18 -23.53 3.31
C GLU A 83 -5.11 -22.52 2.92
N PHE A 84 -5.20 -21.96 1.72
CA PHE A 84 -4.27 -20.92 1.26
C PHE A 84 -4.33 -19.67 2.13
N ALA A 85 -5.53 -19.21 2.50
CA ALA A 85 -5.72 -18.06 3.37
C ALA A 85 -5.20 -18.34 4.80
N GLN A 86 -5.36 -19.56 5.33
CA GLN A 86 -4.82 -19.97 6.62
C GLN A 86 -3.28 -19.99 6.61
N TRP A 87 -2.69 -20.57 5.56
CA TRP A 87 -1.25 -20.57 5.37
C TRP A 87 -0.71 -19.14 5.27
N THR A 88 -1.32 -18.29 4.44
CA THR A 88 -0.96 -16.87 4.28
C THR A 88 -1.01 -16.13 5.61
N ALA A 89 -2.10 -16.29 6.38
CA ALA A 89 -2.24 -15.65 7.68
C ALA A 89 -1.19 -16.12 8.70
N ALA A 90 -0.80 -17.39 8.65
CA ALA A 90 0.29 -17.93 9.45
C ALA A 90 1.65 -17.29 9.07
N GLN A 91 1.97 -17.22 7.77
CA GLN A 91 3.19 -16.58 7.28
C GLN A 91 3.25 -15.11 7.67
N VAL A 92 2.17 -14.34 7.47
CA VAL A 92 2.11 -12.91 7.85
C VAL A 92 2.30 -12.71 9.35
N ARG A 93 1.71 -13.58 10.18
CA ARG A 93 1.89 -13.54 11.63
C ARG A 93 3.35 -13.78 12.02
N ASP A 94 4.02 -14.74 11.39
CA ASP A 94 5.37 -15.10 11.75
C ASP A 94 6.37 -14.05 11.24
N LEU A 95 6.20 -13.54 10.00
CA LEU A 95 6.96 -12.38 9.49
C LEU A 95 6.77 -11.13 10.36
N ARG A 96 5.57 -10.89 10.90
CA ARG A 96 5.33 -9.79 11.85
C ARG A 96 6.19 -9.91 13.10
N LYS A 97 6.34 -11.12 13.66
CA LYS A 97 7.22 -11.37 14.83
C LYS A 97 8.69 -11.12 14.47
N LEU A 98 9.05 -11.35 13.21
CA LEU A 98 10.36 -11.07 12.63
C LEU A 98 10.56 -9.60 12.21
N GLN A 99 9.67 -8.70 12.64
CA GLN A 99 9.73 -7.25 12.41
C GLN A 99 9.57 -6.83 10.95
N PHE A 100 8.95 -7.66 10.10
CA PHE A 100 8.41 -7.19 8.83
C PHE A 100 7.26 -6.22 9.08
N GLN A 101 7.10 -5.25 8.19
CA GLN A 101 6.04 -4.27 8.26
C GLN A 101 4.71 -4.92 7.90
N VAL A 102 3.72 -4.82 8.79
CA VAL A 102 2.38 -5.34 8.54
C VAL A 102 1.36 -4.26 8.91
N ALA A 103 0.58 -3.83 7.92
CA ALA A 103 -0.47 -2.84 8.09
C ALA A 103 -1.67 -3.41 8.87
N ASP A 104 -2.54 -2.51 9.33
CA ASP A 104 -3.70 -2.86 10.16
C ASP A 104 -4.78 -3.63 9.38
N LYS A 105 -5.66 -4.32 10.10
CA LYS A 105 -6.71 -5.17 9.50
C LYS A 105 -7.71 -4.38 8.64
N GLY A 106 -7.96 -3.11 8.96
CA GLY A 106 -8.81 -2.22 8.15
C GLY A 106 -8.20 -1.95 6.76
N VAL A 107 -6.87 -1.76 6.70
CA VAL A 107 -6.13 -1.65 5.44
C VAL A 107 -6.27 -2.92 4.62
N ALA A 108 -6.16 -4.09 5.27
CA ALA A 108 -6.37 -5.36 4.60
C ALA A 108 -7.77 -5.49 3.99
N GLY A 109 -8.82 -5.08 4.73
CA GLY A 109 -10.20 -5.08 4.23
C GLY A 109 -10.36 -4.25 2.95
N VAL A 110 -9.82 -3.03 2.93
CA VAL A 110 -9.86 -2.17 1.74
C VAL A 110 -9.12 -2.82 0.57
N LEU A 111 -7.87 -3.26 0.76
CA LEU A 111 -7.06 -3.76 -0.35
C LEU A 111 -7.55 -5.11 -0.90
N VAL A 112 -8.13 -5.98 -0.07
CA VAL A 112 -8.76 -7.22 -0.50
C VAL A 112 -9.97 -6.93 -1.39
N GLU A 113 -10.85 -6.01 -1.01
CA GLU A 113 -12.01 -5.66 -1.85
C GLU A 113 -11.61 -4.99 -3.17
N LEU A 114 -10.52 -4.21 -3.19
CA LEU A 114 -9.96 -3.64 -4.41
C LEU A 114 -9.29 -4.71 -5.30
N HIS A 115 -8.60 -5.69 -4.71
CA HIS A 115 -8.01 -6.83 -5.42
C HIS A 115 -9.09 -7.66 -6.13
N ASN A 116 -10.11 -8.09 -5.37
CA ASN A 116 -11.20 -8.93 -5.86
C ASN A 116 -12.03 -8.27 -6.98
N ARG A 117 -12.02 -6.92 -7.05
CA ARG A 117 -12.68 -6.13 -8.11
C ARG A 117 -11.76 -5.74 -9.26
N ALA A 118 -10.56 -6.31 -9.35
CA ALA A 118 -9.56 -6.00 -10.35
C ALA A 118 -9.00 -4.57 -10.32
N ILE A 119 -9.34 -3.75 -9.32
CA ILE A 119 -8.94 -2.33 -9.27
C ILE A 119 -7.43 -2.18 -9.07
N LEU A 120 -6.80 -3.03 -8.24
CA LEU A 120 -5.34 -2.98 -8.06
C LEU A 120 -4.60 -3.35 -9.35
N ARG A 121 -4.98 -4.45 -10.00
CA ARG A 121 -4.36 -4.90 -11.26
C ARG A 121 -4.62 -3.99 -12.46
N ALA A 122 -5.60 -3.10 -12.35
CA ALA A 122 -5.91 -2.10 -13.38
C ALA A 122 -4.85 -0.99 -13.56
N GLY A 123 -3.78 -0.99 -12.76
CA GLY A 123 -2.75 0.05 -12.78
C GLY A 123 -2.92 1.11 -11.68
N VAL A 124 -3.66 0.79 -10.61
CA VAL A 124 -3.64 1.58 -9.38
C VAL A 124 -2.35 1.27 -8.62
N THR A 125 -1.62 2.32 -8.26
CA THR A 125 -0.34 2.24 -7.56
C THR A 125 -0.52 2.68 -6.11
N LEU A 126 -0.08 1.87 -5.15
CA LEU A 126 -0.09 2.25 -3.74
C LEU A 126 1.07 3.22 -3.48
N VAL A 127 0.78 4.38 -2.88
CA VAL A 127 1.77 5.40 -2.54
C VAL A 127 1.73 5.70 -1.03
N GLY A 128 2.34 6.81 -0.59
CA GLY A 128 2.25 7.24 0.80
C GLY A 128 3.01 6.35 1.78
N THR A 129 2.55 6.29 3.04
CA THR A 129 3.26 5.56 4.10
C THR A 129 3.18 4.03 3.93
N LEU A 130 2.12 3.50 3.35
CA LEU A 130 2.01 2.06 3.08
C LEU A 130 2.98 1.61 1.97
N CYS A 131 3.27 2.46 0.98
CA CYS A 131 4.32 2.21 0.01
C CYS A 131 5.71 2.11 0.66
N TYR A 132 6.04 3.01 1.59
CA TYR A 132 7.27 2.91 2.38
C TYR A 132 7.35 1.59 3.17
N MET A 133 6.26 1.18 3.83
CA MET A 133 6.21 -0.08 4.56
C MET A 133 6.44 -1.30 3.64
N ALA A 134 5.82 -1.30 2.46
CA ALA A 134 6.02 -2.36 1.49
C ALA A 134 7.47 -2.40 0.97
N TRP A 135 8.06 -1.25 0.65
CA TRP A 135 9.46 -1.18 0.20
C TRP A 135 10.46 -1.65 1.27
N LEU A 136 10.21 -1.39 2.55
CA LEU A 136 11.03 -1.96 3.62
C LEU A 136 11.04 -3.50 3.57
N ASN A 137 9.88 -4.13 3.34
CA ASN A 137 9.79 -5.59 3.24
C ASN A 137 10.48 -6.11 1.97
N GLU A 138 10.20 -5.49 0.82
CA GLU A 138 10.78 -5.87 -0.48
C GLU A 138 12.31 -5.77 -0.47
N LEU A 139 12.87 -4.74 0.17
CA LEU A 139 14.31 -4.52 0.26
C LEU A 139 14.96 -5.30 1.42
N GLY A 140 14.18 -5.98 2.26
CA GLY A 140 14.69 -6.71 3.41
C GLY A 140 15.25 -5.81 4.51
N ALA A 141 14.62 -4.67 4.77
CA ALA A 141 15.03 -3.69 5.77
C ALA A 141 14.05 -3.60 6.94
N LYS A 142 14.60 -3.54 8.16
CA LYS A 142 13.88 -3.24 9.41
C LYS A 142 14.07 -1.79 9.76
N ALA A 143 12.99 -1.02 9.75
CA ALA A 143 12.98 0.35 10.24
C ALA A 143 11.69 0.65 10.98
N VAL A 144 11.70 1.72 11.78
CA VAL A 144 10.47 2.20 12.42
C VAL A 144 9.57 2.79 11.34
N SER A 145 8.32 2.33 11.29
CA SER A 145 7.27 2.97 10.51
C SER A 145 6.17 3.46 11.46
N ALA A 146 5.66 4.66 11.18
CA ALA A 146 4.50 5.16 11.90
C ALA A 146 3.26 4.40 11.43
N ARG A 147 2.38 4.02 12.37
CA ARG A 147 1.04 3.57 11.99
C ARG A 147 0.36 4.68 11.19
N THR A 148 -0.30 4.30 10.10
CA THR A 148 -1.02 5.22 9.23
C THR A 148 -2.49 4.82 9.17
N GLN A 149 -3.37 5.82 9.27
CA GLN A 149 -4.79 5.68 8.99
C GLN A 149 -5.14 6.22 7.60
N ASP A 150 -4.14 6.39 6.75
CA ASP A 150 -4.30 6.85 5.37
C ASP A 150 -3.84 5.75 4.40
N ILE A 151 -4.68 5.47 3.39
CA ILE A 151 -4.37 4.65 2.22
C ILE A 151 -4.37 5.56 1.00
N ASP A 152 -3.19 5.81 0.43
CA ASP A 152 -3.04 6.64 -0.76
C ASP A 152 -2.98 5.76 -2.01
N LEU A 153 -4.00 5.83 -2.86
CA LEU A 153 -4.11 5.08 -4.11
C LEU A 153 -3.93 6.02 -5.29
N ALA A 154 -2.82 5.90 -5.99
CA ALA A 154 -2.51 6.71 -7.15
C ALA A 154 -2.93 6.01 -8.44
N ALA A 155 -3.86 6.62 -9.18
CA ALA A 155 -4.29 6.17 -10.49
C ALA A 155 -3.62 6.99 -11.60
N ARG A 156 -3.09 6.31 -12.62
CA ARG A 156 -2.89 6.94 -13.92
C ARG A 156 -4.26 7.27 -14.50
N GLN A 157 -4.40 8.37 -15.25
CA GLN A 157 -5.69 8.81 -15.80
C GLN A 157 -6.34 7.77 -16.75
N LYS A 158 -5.54 6.83 -17.28
CA LYS A 158 -6.01 5.67 -18.04
C LYS A 158 -5.65 4.40 -17.28
N LEU A 159 -6.67 3.70 -16.77
CA LEU A 159 -6.54 2.39 -16.13
C LEU A 159 -6.87 1.28 -17.12
N ALA A 160 -6.22 0.13 -16.98
CA ALA A 160 -6.41 -1.07 -17.78
C ALA A 160 -7.60 -1.90 -17.27
N LEU A 161 -8.80 -1.29 -17.28
CA LEU A 161 -10.06 -1.97 -16.97
C LEU A 161 -10.90 -2.14 -18.24
N GLY A 162 -11.29 -3.38 -18.54
CA GLY A 162 -12.20 -3.68 -19.65
C GLY A 162 -13.65 -3.25 -19.37
N VAL A 163 -14.03 -3.18 -18.08
CA VAL A 163 -15.31 -2.67 -17.60
C VAL A 163 -15.06 -1.76 -16.39
N PRO A 164 -15.71 -0.59 -16.27
CA PRO A 164 -15.59 0.25 -15.08
C PRO A 164 -15.93 -0.53 -13.80
N ALA A 165 -15.15 -0.32 -12.75
CA ALA A 165 -15.36 -0.90 -11.43
C ALA A 165 -15.62 0.23 -10.42
N SER A 166 -16.77 0.23 -9.76
CA SER A 166 -17.12 1.30 -8.82
C SER A 166 -16.22 1.26 -7.58
N PHE A 167 -15.44 2.33 -7.39
CA PHE A 167 -14.63 2.51 -6.18
C PHE A 167 -15.51 2.56 -4.93
N LEU A 168 -16.66 3.24 -4.99
CA LEU A 168 -17.55 3.38 -3.84
C LEU A 168 -18.17 2.02 -3.45
N GLU A 169 -18.58 1.20 -4.42
CA GLU A 169 -19.07 -0.16 -4.14
C GLU A 169 -17.97 -1.05 -3.53
N ALA A 170 -16.71 -0.86 -3.93
CA ALA A 170 -15.59 -1.54 -3.30
C ALA A 170 -15.44 -1.12 -1.83
N MET A 171 -15.62 0.17 -1.52
CA MET A 171 -15.59 0.66 -0.15
C MET A 171 -16.78 0.16 0.66
N ASP A 172 -17.98 0.11 0.10
CA ASP A 172 -19.18 -0.41 0.75
C ASP A 172 -19.04 -1.91 1.09
N ALA A 173 -18.44 -2.68 0.18
CA ALA A 173 -18.21 -4.11 0.39
C ALA A 173 -17.27 -4.43 1.55
N THR A 174 -16.40 -3.49 1.94
CA THR A 174 -15.57 -3.64 3.14
C THR A 174 -16.40 -3.70 4.43
N ARG A 175 -17.64 -3.17 4.41
CA ARG A 175 -18.51 -2.99 5.58
C ARG A 175 -17.86 -2.17 6.70
N LEU A 176 -16.91 -1.29 6.35
CA LEU A 176 -16.21 -0.38 7.28
C LEU A 176 -16.94 0.96 7.48
N ASP A 177 -18.16 1.13 6.96
CA ASP A 177 -18.94 2.38 7.01
C ASP A 177 -18.17 3.59 6.46
N PHE A 178 -17.54 3.43 5.29
CA PHE A 178 -16.91 4.53 4.58
C PHE A 178 -17.95 5.54 4.09
N VAL A 179 -17.64 6.82 4.23
CA VAL A 179 -18.42 7.91 3.65
C VAL A 179 -17.53 8.79 2.77
N PRO A 180 -18.02 9.27 1.62
CA PRO A 180 -17.32 10.27 0.83
C PRO A 180 -16.97 11.51 1.66
N VAL A 181 -15.71 11.95 1.59
CA VAL A 181 -15.30 13.23 2.18
C VAL A 181 -15.70 14.35 1.22
N PRO A 182 -16.47 15.36 1.65
CA PRO A 182 -16.85 16.47 0.79
C PRO A 182 -15.62 17.17 0.19
N GLY A 183 -15.70 17.54 -1.09
CA GLY A 183 -14.63 18.28 -1.76
C GLY A 183 -14.47 19.71 -1.23
N MET A 184 -13.49 20.44 -1.77
CA MET A 184 -13.31 21.87 -1.48
C MET A 184 -13.25 22.67 -2.79
N PRO A 185 -14.22 23.58 -3.06
CA PRO A 185 -15.43 23.86 -2.27
C PRO A 185 -16.36 22.63 -2.16
N SER A 186 -17.29 22.62 -1.20
CA SER A 186 -18.11 21.44 -0.81
C SER A 186 -18.91 20.78 -1.94
N GLN A 187 -19.17 21.51 -3.02
CA GLN A 187 -19.85 21.01 -4.22
C GLN A 187 -18.91 20.22 -5.16
N SER A 188 -17.60 20.25 -4.92
CA SER A 188 -16.62 19.53 -5.73
C SER A 188 -16.75 18.03 -5.48
N PRO A 189 -16.57 17.19 -6.51
CA PRO A 189 -16.61 15.75 -6.34
C PRO A 189 -15.59 15.28 -5.30
N SER A 190 -16.02 14.31 -4.49
CA SER A 190 -15.17 13.66 -3.49
C SER A 190 -14.02 12.93 -4.17
N THR A 191 -12.81 13.09 -3.62
CA THR A 191 -11.62 12.36 -4.04
C THR A 191 -11.20 11.30 -3.02
N SER A 192 -11.91 11.24 -1.90
CA SER A 192 -11.53 10.46 -0.73
C SER A 192 -12.75 9.93 -0.03
N VAL A 193 -12.61 8.79 0.63
CA VAL A 193 -13.58 8.29 1.61
C VAL A 193 -12.93 8.22 2.99
N LYS A 194 -13.73 8.35 4.04
CA LYS A 194 -13.29 8.17 5.42
C LYS A 194 -14.27 7.29 6.17
N GLN A 195 -13.76 6.31 6.89
CA GLN A 195 -14.52 5.53 7.84
C GLN A 195 -15.02 6.45 8.97
N LYS A 196 -16.27 6.26 9.40
CA LYS A 196 -16.83 7.02 10.53
C LYS A 196 -15.98 6.87 11.79
N GLY A 197 -15.93 7.94 12.58
CA GLY A 197 -15.14 8.01 13.82
C GLY A 197 -13.94 8.96 13.71
N ARG A 198 -13.45 9.43 14.86
CA ARG A 198 -12.38 10.43 14.94
C ARG A 198 -11.10 9.95 14.23
N ASP A 199 -10.71 8.71 14.51
CA ASP A 199 -9.50 8.05 14.00
C ASP A 199 -9.82 7.02 12.90
N GLY A 200 -10.94 7.22 12.19
CA GLY A 200 -11.34 6.33 11.11
C GLY A 200 -10.37 6.35 9.93
N LEU A 201 -10.13 5.16 9.36
CA LEU A 201 -9.32 4.94 8.16
C LEU A 201 -9.79 5.84 7.02
N ARG A 202 -8.86 6.44 6.29
CA ARG A 202 -9.09 7.30 5.13
C ARG A 202 -8.46 6.66 3.90
N VAL A 203 -9.18 6.72 2.77
CA VAL A 203 -8.67 6.28 1.48
C VAL A 203 -8.72 7.47 0.54
N ASP A 204 -7.56 7.89 0.05
CA ASP A 204 -7.39 8.98 -0.89
C ASP A 204 -7.10 8.42 -2.28
N VAL A 205 -7.86 8.87 -3.29
CA VAL A 205 -7.59 8.56 -4.70
C VAL A 205 -6.84 9.75 -5.29
N LEU A 206 -5.63 9.51 -5.77
CA LEU A 206 -4.69 10.52 -6.23
C LEU A 206 -4.36 10.32 -7.71
N THR A 207 -3.98 11.40 -8.40
CA THR A 207 -3.49 11.33 -9.78
C THR A 207 -2.48 12.42 -10.06
N HIS A 208 -1.85 12.38 -11.24
CA HIS A 208 -0.94 13.44 -11.65
C HIS A 208 -1.69 14.68 -12.12
N GLY A 209 -1.15 15.86 -11.80
CA GLY A 209 -1.58 17.13 -12.37
C GLY A 209 -0.72 18.28 -11.88
N ASP A 210 -0.77 19.42 -12.57
CA ASP A 210 0.17 20.53 -12.35
C ASP A 210 -0.09 21.30 -11.05
N ARG A 211 -1.34 21.25 -10.56
CA ARG A 211 -1.78 21.93 -9.35
C ARG A 211 -2.18 20.92 -8.29
N LEU A 212 -1.70 21.08 -7.06
CA LEU A 212 -2.19 20.27 -5.93
C LEU A 212 -3.67 20.56 -5.67
N GLY A 213 -4.47 19.51 -5.51
CA GLY A 213 -5.83 19.64 -5.01
C GLY A 213 -6.93 19.81 -6.06
N LYS A 214 -6.59 19.86 -7.36
CA LYS A 214 -7.60 19.87 -8.42
C LYS A 214 -8.24 18.48 -8.53
N THR A 215 -9.55 18.45 -8.67
CA THR A 215 -10.30 17.20 -8.87
C THR A 215 -10.29 16.80 -10.34
N VAL A 216 -10.03 15.53 -10.63
CA VAL A 216 -10.03 14.93 -11.97
C VAL A 216 -10.85 13.65 -11.94
N ALA A 217 -11.78 13.48 -12.87
CA ALA A 217 -12.56 12.25 -12.97
C ALA A 217 -11.68 11.08 -13.42
N ILE A 218 -11.89 9.90 -12.83
CA ILE A 218 -11.34 8.61 -13.25
C ILE A 218 -12.53 7.72 -13.64
N PRO A 219 -13.02 7.80 -14.89
CA PRO A 219 -14.26 7.14 -15.30
C PRO A 219 -14.25 5.62 -15.06
N GLN A 220 -13.10 4.97 -15.21
CA GLN A 220 -12.93 3.53 -14.99
C GLN A 220 -13.16 3.12 -13.52
N LEU A 221 -13.04 4.05 -12.58
CA LEU A 221 -13.35 3.83 -11.16
C LEU A 221 -14.73 4.36 -10.75
N MET A 222 -15.46 5.00 -11.68
CA MET A 222 -16.66 5.78 -11.39
C MET A 222 -16.45 6.76 -10.22
N TRP A 223 -15.26 7.35 -10.15
CA TRP A 223 -14.80 8.16 -9.02
C TRP A 223 -13.95 9.35 -9.49
N SER A 224 -13.54 10.20 -8.56
CA SER A 224 -12.63 11.32 -8.83
C SER A 224 -11.32 11.20 -8.04
N ALA A 225 -10.24 11.68 -8.62
CA ALA A 225 -8.93 11.72 -7.99
C ALA A 225 -8.49 13.16 -7.72
N GLN A 226 -7.71 13.35 -6.67
CA GLN A 226 -7.05 14.61 -6.38
C GLN A 226 -5.70 14.66 -7.10
N THR A 227 -5.42 15.75 -7.81
CA THR A 227 -4.12 15.92 -8.48
C THR A 227 -3.02 16.25 -7.48
N VAL A 228 -1.85 15.64 -7.69
CA VAL A 228 -0.62 15.92 -6.95
C VAL A 228 0.51 16.24 -7.95
N PRO A 229 1.24 17.35 -7.75
CA PRO A 229 2.38 17.70 -8.60
C PRO A 229 3.42 16.58 -8.67
N HIS A 230 4.02 16.42 -9.84
CA HIS A 230 5.10 15.46 -10.11
C HIS A 230 4.74 13.98 -9.93
N TYR A 231 3.47 13.63 -9.74
CA TYR A 231 3.02 12.24 -9.77
C TYR A 231 3.23 11.57 -11.13
N ALA A 232 3.33 12.33 -12.23
CA ALA A 232 3.68 11.74 -13.54
C ALA A 232 5.07 11.10 -13.50
N TYR A 233 6.04 11.74 -12.82
CA TYR A 233 7.37 11.19 -12.57
C TYR A 233 7.31 10.02 -11.59
N LEU A 234 6.58 10.16 -10.47
CA LEU A 234 6.50 9.11 -9.45
C LEU A 234 5.86 7.82 -10.01
N LEU A 235 4.80 7.96 -10.80
CA LEU A 235 4.04 6.85 -11.35
C LEU A 235 4.63 6.33 -12.67
N ALA A 236 5.82 6.79 -13.07
CA ALA A 236 6.56 6.22 -14.20
C ALA A 236 6.99 4.78 -13.84
N GLU A 237 6.60 3.83 -14.69
CA GLU A 237 7.06 2.42 -14.61
C GLU A 237 6.98 1.80 -13.20
N PRO A 238 5.78 1.73 -12.60
CA PRO A 238 5.63 1.15 -11.28
C PRO A 238 6.08 -0.33 -11.29
N ARG A 239 6.62 -0.81 -10.16
CA ARG A 239 7.09 -2.18 -9.97
C ARG A 239 6.04 -2.99 -9.20
N GLN A 240 5.90 -4.27 -9.55
CA GLN A 240 5.06 -5.20 -8.80
C GLN A 240 5.70 -5.52 -7.44
N ALA A 241 4.88 -5.54 -6.40
CA ALA A 241 5.28 -5.81 -5.03
C ALA A 241 4.12 -6.46 -4.24
N ALA A 242 4.31 -6.67 -2.94
CA ALA A 242 3.21 -7.01 -2.04
C ALA A 242 3.21 -6.22 -0.72
N LEU A 243 2.00 -5.87 -0.26
CA LEU A 243 1.79 -5.33 1.09
C LEU A 243 1.26 -6.43 2.02
N LEU A 244 1.90 -6.58 3.18
CA LEU A 244 1.37 -7.37 4.27
C LEU A 244 0.39 -6.53 5.08
N ALA A 245 -0.84 -6.98 5.26
CA ALA A 245 -1.86 -6.26 6.02
C ALA A 245 -2.79 -7.23 6.76
N GLY A 246 -3.01 -7.03 8.06
CA GLY A 246 -3.79 -7.96 8.87
C GLY A 246 -3.18 -9.36 8.85
N GLY A 247 -3.85 -10.31 8.19
CA GLY A 247 -3.38 -11.67 7.91
C GLY A 247 -3.26 -11.97 6.41
N HIS A 248 -3.15 -10.93 5.58
CA HIS A 248 -3.12 -11.02 4.12
C HIS A 248 -1.76 -10.58 3.56
N CYS A 249 -1.39 -11.17 2.42
CA CYS A 249 -0.34 -10.69 1.52
C CYS A 249 -1.04 -10.27 0.22
N ILE A 250 -1.08 -8.98 -0.08
CA ILE A 250 -1.83 -8.44 -1.23
C ILE A 250 -0.84 -7.99 -2.31
N SER A 251 -0.91 -8.58 -3.51
CA SER A 251 -0.12 -8.14 -4.66
C SER A 251 -0.64 -6.81 -5.20
N LEU A 252 0.28 -5.88 -5.48
CA LEU A 252 -0.04 -4.53 -5.93
C LEU A 252 1.15 -3.88 -6.63
N MET A 253 0.94 -2.67 -7.15
CA MET A 253 1.98 -1.86 -7.80
C MET A 253 2.49 -0.78 -6.86
N LEU A 254 3.81 -0.56 -6.84
CA LEU A 254 4.48 0.53 -6.14
C LEU A 254 5.27 1.41 -7.12
N PRO A 255 5.46 2.70 -6.84
CA PRO A 255 6.45 3.51 -7.56
C PRO A 255 7.84 2.91 -7.40
N GLN A 256 8.71 3.09 -8.39
CA GLN A 256 10.13 2.76 -8.25
C GLN A 256 10.69 3.40 -6.97
N PRO A 257 11.44 2.66 -6.13
CA PRO A 257 11.83 3.12 -4.80
C PRO A 257 12.74 4.36 -4.85
N GLU A 258 13.58 4.48 -5.89
CA GLU A 258 14.47 5.61 -6.14
C GLU A 258 13.64 6.87 -6.47
N ARG A 259 12.63 6.75 -7.34
CA ARG A 259 11.68 7.85 -7.65
C ARG A 259 10.86 8.24 -6.42
N PHE A 260 10.50 7.27 -5.59
CA PHE A 260 9.77 7.49 -4.34
C PHE A 260 10.61 8.26 -3.31
N VAL A 261 11.92 7.98 -3.19
CA VAL A 261 12.87 8.75 -2.36
C VAL A 261 12.84 10.23 -2.77
N TRP A 262 13.02 10.53 -4.05
CA TRP A 262 13.03 11.92 -4.53
C TRP A 262 11.71 12.63 -4.31
N HIS A 263 10.59 11.95 -4.54
CA HIS A 263 9.26 12.51 -4.29
C HIS A 263 9.01 12.77 -2.80
N LYS A 264 9.49 11.90 -1.90
CA LYS A 264 9.40 12.11 -0.45
C LYS A 264 10.24 13.30 0.01
N LEU A 265 11.45 13.48 -0.53
CA LEU A 265 12.27 14.68 -0.26
C LEU A 265 11.62 15.96 -0.78
N PHE A 266 11.00 15.92 -1.95
CA PHE A 266 10.21 17.03 -2.47
C PHE A 266 9.01 17.35 -1.57
N SER A 267 8.29 16.32 -1.15
CA SER A 267 7.12 16.45 -0.26
C SER A 267 7.54 17.02 1.09
N SER A 268 8.64 16.55 1.66
CA SER A 268 9.15 17.09 2.92
C SER A 268 9.47 18.57 2.78
N ALA A 269 10.17 18.98 1.73
CA ALA A 269 10.50 20.38 1.40
C ALA A 269 9.29 21.29 1.18
N SER A 270 8.23 20.77 0.60
CA SER A 270 7.05 21.55 0.22
C SER A 270 6.04 21.73 1.36
N ARG A 271 6.10 20.91 2.42
CA ARG A 271 5.22 21.01 3.59
C ARG A 271 5.72 22.09 4.55
N GLN A 272 5.20 23.32 4.42
CA GLN A 272 5.53 24.43 5.32
C GLN A 272 4.71 24.42 6.63
N SER A 273 3.46 23.95 6.60
CA SER A 273 2.52 24.05 7.73
C SER A 273 2.40 22.77 8.59
N PHE A 274 3.16 21.72 8.27
CA PHE A 274 3.08 20.41 8.94
C PHE A 274 4.49 19.86 9.22
N PRO A 275 5.22 20.42 10.20
CA PRO A 275 6.61 20.08 10.45
C PRO A 275 6.80 18.59 10.78
N GLU A 276 5.87 17.95 11.49
CA GLU A 276 5.96 16.53 11.82
C GLU A 276 5.81 15.64 10.57
N LYS A 277 4.95 16.05 9.63
CA LYS A 277 4.81 15.35 8.34
C LYS A 277 6.02 15.55 7.45
N ALA A 278 6.62 16.74 7.48
CA ALA A 278 7.85 17.03 6.76
C ALA A 278 9.01 16.17 7.28
N GLU A 279 9.19 16.09 8.59
CA GLU A 279 10.21 15.25 9.22
C GLU A 279 9.97 13.77 8.92
N LYS A 280 8.72 13.30 9.01
CA LYS A 280 8.35 11.92 8.62
C LYS A 280 8.75 11.60 7.18
N ASP A 281 8.42 12.47 6.23
CA ASP A 281 8.75 12.26 4.82
C ASP A 281 10.28 12.30 4.57
N LEU A 282 11.01 13.16 5.30
CA LEU A 282 12.48 13.21 5.25
C LEU A 282 13.11 11.89 5.77
N VAL A 283 12.69 11.42 6.95
CA VAL A 283 13.23 10.18 7.53
C VAL A 283 12.92 8.99 6.64
N GLN A 284 11.69 8.87 6.12
CA GLN A 284 11.34 7.78 5.19
C GLN A 284 12.20 7.79 3.92
N ALA A 285 12.47 8.98 3.35
CA ALA A 285 13.33 9.10 2.19
C ALA A 285 14.78 8.73 2.51
N ALA A 286 15.33 9.24 3.61
CA ALA A 286 16.69 8.96 4.05
C ALA A 286 16.87 7.46 4.33
N THR A 287 15.91 6.82 5.01
CA THR A 287 15.96 5.39 5.29
C THR A 287 15.95 4.56 4.02
N LEU A 288 15.04 4.82 3.07
CA LEU A 288 15.02 4.07 1.82
C LEU A 288 16.27 4.31 0.97
N ALA A 289 16.75 5.55 0.90
CA ALA A 289 17.98 5.85 0.18
C ALA A 289 19.19 5.12 0.77
N ALA A 290 19.30 5.08 2.10
CA ALA A 290 20.36 4.33 2.77
C ALA A 290 20.28 2.82 2.46
N VAL A 291 19.07 2.25 2.48
CA VAL A 291 18.86 0.83 2.12
C VAL A 291 19.25 0.55 0.66
N LEU A 292 18.79 1.39 -0.28
CA LEU A 292 19.07 1.23 -1.72
C LEU A 292 20.57 1.30 -2.01
N VAL A 293 21.24 2.32 -1.50
CA VAL A 293 22.67 2.56 -1.78
C VAL A 293 23.55 1.52 -1.11
N GLU A 294 23.31 1.18 0.16
CA GLU A 294 24.25 0.39 0.96
C GLU A 294 23.98 -1.12 0.91
N GLN A 295 22.75 -1.55 0.61
CA GLN A 295 22.40 -2.98 0.57
C GLN A 295 22.19 -3.52 -0.84
N HIS A 296 21.83 -2.64 -1.78
CA HIS A 296 21.49 -3.03 -3.16
C HIS A 296 22.39 -2.37 -4.19
N ASP A 297 23.42 -1.63 -3.76
CA ASP A 297 24.39 -0.93 -4.61
C ASP A 297 23.73 -0.02 -5.67
N GLU A 298 22.53 0.51 -5.36
CA GLU A 298 21.75 1.32 -6.28
C GLU A 298 22.35 2.73 -6.43
N VAL A 299 22.34 3.23 -7.66
CA VAL A 299 22.81 4.58 -7.98
C VAL A 299 21.61 5.51 -8.19
N LEU A 300 21.52 6.57 -7.39
CA LEU A 300 20.36 7.47 -7.43
C LEU A 300 20.44 8.54 -8.54
N SER A 301 21.55 8.62 -9.27
CA SER A 301 21.80 9.65 -10.29
C SER A 301 20.78 9.67 -11.41
N ASP A 302 20.39 8.49 -11.90
CA ASP A 302 19.56 8.38 -13.11
C ASP A 302 18.13 8.82 -12.80
N SER A 303 17.57 8.28 -11.71
CA SER A 303 16.27 8.71 -11.20
C SER A 303 16.25 10.19 -10.82
N PHE A 304 17.36 10.76 -10.34
CA PHE A 304 17.48 12.20 -10.10
C PHE A 304 17.52 13.00 -11.39
N GLY A 305 18.27 12.55 -12.40
CA GLY A 305 18.35 13.17 -13.72
C GLY A 305 17.00 13.26 -14.42
N ASP A 306 16.20 12.20 -14.30
CA ASP A 306 14.82 12.10 -14.80
C ASP A 306 13.83 12.98 -14.02
N ALA A 307 14.18 13.43 -12.81
CA ALA A 307 13.27 14.18 -11.98
C ALA A 307 13.00 15.58 -12.57
N PRO A 308 11.74 16.07 -12.51
CA PRO A 308 11.40 17.42 -12.95
C PRO A 308 12.31 18.48 -12.32
N ALA A 309 12.64 19.54 -13.07
CA ALA A 309 13.54 20.60 -12.60
C ALA A 309 13.12 21.19 -11.23
N ALA A 310 11.82 21.39 -11.02
CA ALA A 310 11.26 21.86 -9.75
C ALA A 310 11.51 20.89 -8.57
N VAL A 311 11.45 19.58 -8.81
CA VAL A 311 11.80 18.55 -7.82
C VAL A 311 13.29 18.67 -7.49
N ARG A 312 14.16 18.68 -8.50
CA ARG A 312 15.62 18.76 -8.31
C ARG A 312 16.03 20.01 -7.50
N GLN A 313 15.53 21.18 -7.89
CA GLN A 313 15.80 22.45 -7.19
C GLN A 313 15.28 22.47 -5.75
N THR A 314 14.11 21.88 -5.51
CA THR A 314 13.49 21.86 -4.19
C THR A 314 14.22 20.90 -3.25
N VAL A 315 14.62 19.72 -3.75
CA VAL A 315 15.33 18.71 -2.96
C VAL A 315 16.71 19.18 -2.53
N LYS A 316 17.43 19.99 -3.33
CA LYS A 316 18.72 20.58 -2.91
C LYS A 316 18.66 21.30 -1.56
N LYS A 317 17.53 21.94 -1.25
CA LYS A 317 17.30 22.62 0.05
C LYS A 317 17.27 21.67 1.24
N ARG A 318 17.14 20.35 1.02
CA ARG A 318 17.13 19.31 2.05
C ARG A 318 18.51 18.74 2.37
N LEU A 319 19.56 19.09 1.62
CA LEU A 319 20.91 18.58 1.87
C LEU A 319 21.40 18.76 3.33
N PRO A 320 21.21 19.91 4.01
CA PRO A 320 21.60 20.06 5.41
C PRO A 320 20.86 19.11 6.36
N ALA A 321 19.61 18.77 6.07
CA ALA A 321 18.82 17.85 6.87
C ALA A 321 19.22 16.39 6.57
N LEU A 322 19.52 16.07 5.30
CA LEU A 322 20.05 14.77 4.89
C LEU A 322 21.41 14.48 5.52
N ARG A 323 22.33 15.46 5.59
CA ARG A 323 23.60 15.32 6.33
C ARG A 323 23.41 14.85 7.76
N ARG A 324 22.38 15.35 8.45
CA ARG A 324 22.06 14.91 9.82
C ARG A 324 21.43 13.53 9.85
N ALA A 325 20.48 13.25 8.96
CA ALA A 325 19.76 11.98 8.92
C ALA A 325 20.65 10.81 8.50
N LEU A 326 21.57 11.03 7.55
CA LEU A 326 22.47 10.03 6.97
C LEU A 326 23.86 10.03 7.61
N ALA A 327 24.05 10.69 8.75
CA ALA A 327 25.36 10.75 9.41
C ALA A 327 25.93 9.36 9.76
N ALA A 328 25.07 8.35 9.95
CA ALA A 328 25.46 6.95 10.18
C ALA A 328 25.49 6.10 8.88
N HIS A 329 25.32 6.72 7.71
CA HIS A 329 25.13 6.10 6.39
C HIS A 329 26.00 6.80 5.33
N PRO A 330 27.35 6.64 5.39
CA PRO A 330 28.30 7.48 4.65
C PRO A 330 28.20 7.32 3.13
N GLN A 331 27.94 6.12 2.62
CA GLN A 331 27.83 5.88 1.16
C GLN A 331 26.60 6.58 0.58
N ALA A 332 25.47 6.48 1.27
CA ALA A 332 24.25 7.19 0.88
C ALA A 332 24.45 8.71 0.97
N LEU A 333 25.11 9.19 2.04
CA LEU A 333 25.42 10.60 2.19
C LEU A 333 26.30 11.13 1.06
N GLU A 334 27.36 10.40 0.69
CA GLU A 334 28.26 10.77 -0.40
C GLU A 334 27.52 10.93 -1.73
N GLN A 335 26.63 9.99 -2.08
CA GLN A 335 25.79 10.13 -3.28
C GLN A 335 24.92 11.40 -3.22
N PHE A 336 24.30 11.72 -2.08
CA PHE A 336 23.50 12.95 -1.97
C PHE A 336 24.35 14.22 -2.04
N GLU A 337 25.56 14.22 -1.48
CA GLU A 337 26.47 15.37 -1.57
C GLU A 337 26.93 15.60 -3.01
N ALA A 338 27.24 14.53 -3.75
CA ALA A 338 27.60 14.63 -5.16
C ALA A 338 26.43 15.12 -6.04
N LEU A 339 25.20 14.66 -5.78
CA LEU A 339 24.02 14.99 -6.59
C LEU A 339 23.41 16.36 -6.25
N LEU A 340 23.43 16.75 -4.97
CA LEU A 340 22.74 17.93 -4.45
C LEU A 340 23.65 19.12 -4.15
N GLY A 341 24.96 18.87 -4.05
CA GLY A 341 26.00 19.87 -3.80
C GLY A 341 26.04 21.01 -4.80
#